data_AF-A0A1C5FWM2-F1
#
_entry.id   AF-A0A1C5FWM2-F1
#
_cell.length_a   1.000
_cell.length_b   1.000
_cell.length_c   1.000
_cell.angle_alpha   90.00
_cell.angle_beta   90.00
_cell.angle_gamma   90.00
#
_symmetry.space_group_name_H-M   'P 1'
#
loop_
_entity.id
_entity.type
_entity.pdbx_description
1 polymer ?
#
loop_
_entity_poly.entity_id
_entity_poly.type
_entity_poly.pdbx_seq_one_letter_code
_entity_poly.pdbx_strand_id
1 'polypeptide(L)'
;GRAALHRPEKPGADGEVRCAGRGAADVVSAHDTAVSVPIVLASGNLGLVSFPDVPGRMSREQIDARHPALLRTLADHPGVGFVLVRSEAHGAVVLGPRGAEHRLDTGEVLGTSPLTVFGPGAEAAVRRTAHFRNAPDIMVNSAYHPARGTVHAFEEQIGSHGGLGGEQGHPFLLWPAGLTPPVAAGEELVGAEQVHRVLRRWLEEAYGPQVPDRETAAAEETYASAAEDAPAAEQPVAEGRSAEGATDAEVPVDTGPSKASGAARTVPDSRWDGAPAAPFTVVSRVVPDKTR
;
A
#
# COMPACT_ATOMS: atom_id res chain seq x y z
N GLY A 1 -9.18 -3.76 14.01
CA GLY A 1 -7.74 -3.61 14.33
C GLY A 1 -6.92 -4.20 13.21
N ARG A 2 -5.95 -3.46 12.66
CA ARG A 2 -5.01 -3.99 11.67
C ARG A 2 -4.00 -4.88 12.39
N ALA A 3 -4.19 -6.19 12.35
CA ALA A 3 -3.14 -7.12 12.72
C ALA A 3 -2.11 -7.14 11.58
N ALA A 4 -0.90 -6.65 11.83
CA ALA A 4 0.21 -6.89 10.93
C ALA A 4 0.47 -8.41 10.94
N LEU A 5 0.35 -9.04 9.76
CA LEU A 5 0.65 -10.46 9.60
C LEU A 5 2.15 -10.66 9.81
N HIS A 6 2.53 -11.09 11.01
CA HIS A 6 3.89 -11.50 11.31
C HIS A 6 4.12 -12.88 10.72
N ARG A 7 5.00 -12.93 9.72
CA ARG A 7 5.48 -14.17 9.11
C ARG A 7 6.67 -14.69 9.93
N PRO A 8 6.82 -16.01 10.13
CA PRO A 8 8.02 -16.56 10.73
C PRO A 8 9.24 -16.25 9.83
N GLU A 9 10.28 -15.66 10.41
CA GLU A 9 11.57 -15.47 9.76
C GLU A 9 12.46 -16.70 10.04
N LYS A 10 13.32 -17.10 9.08
CA LYS A 10 14.28 -18.18 9.35
C LYS A 10 15.31 -17.70 10.39
N PRO A 11 15.60 -18.48 11.45
CA PRO A 11 16.70 -18.16 12.36
C PRO A 11 18.04 -18.13 11.61
N GLY A 12 18.89 -17.16 11.93
CA GLY A 12 20.27 -17.10 11.45
C GLY A 12 21.05 -18.33 11.92
N ALA A 13 21.92 -18.84 11.05
CA ALA A 13 22.70 -20.04 11.29
C ALA A 13 23.91 -19.74 12.20
N ASP A 14 23.67 -19.60 13.50
CA ASP A 14 24.73 -19.66 14.52
C ASP A 14 24.44 -20.85 15.43
N GLY A 15 25.36 -21.82 15.43
CA GLY A 15 25.17 -23.10 16.10
C GLY A 15 25.45 -23.05 17.60
N GLU A 16 24.70 -23.84 18.36
CA GLU A 16 25.28 -24.59 19.48
C GLU A 16 24.48 -25.88 19.71
N VAL A 17 25.21 -26.99 19.70
CA VAL A 17 24.73 -28.34 20.02
C VAL A 17 24.82 -28.55 21.53
N ARG A 18 23.74 -28.97 22.20
CA ARG A 18 23.83 -29.78 23.44
C ARG A 18 22.69 -30.80 23.53
N CYS A 19 23.07 -32.03 23.88
CA CYS A 19 22.19 -33.19 24.08
C CYS A 19 22.07 -33.59 25.57
N ALA A 20 20.97 -34.29 25.85
CA ALA A 20 20.57 -35.12 27.02
C ALA A 20 19.92 -34.40 28.23
N GLY A 21 18.85 -34.91 28.87
CA GLY A 21 18.20 -36.23 28.73
C GLY A 21 16.85 -36.38 29.46
N ARG A 22 16.12 -37.43 29.02
CA ARG A 22 15.07 -38.29 29.65
C ARG A 22 13.87 -37.68 30.42
N GLY A 23 12.67 -38.09 29.96
CA GLY A 23 11.47 -38.23 30.78
C GLY A 23 10.21 -38.43 29.92
N ALA A 24 9.53 -39.56 30.08
CA ALA A 24 8.54 -40.12 29.17
C ALA A 24 7.14 -39.45 29.23
N ALA A 25 6.49 -39.35 28.08
CA ALA A 25 5.08 -39.62 27.88
C ALA A 25 4.84 -39.85 26.38
N ASP A 26 4.24 -40.98 26.02
CA ASP A 26 3.74 -41.26 24.68
C ASP A 26 2.68 -40.23 24.30
N VAL A 27 3.12 -39.09 23.76
CA VAL A 27 2.27 -38.22 22.95
C VAL A 27 2.42 -38.76 21.55
N VAL A 28 1.40 -39.50 21.11
CA VAL A 28 1.22 -39.82 19.70
C VAL A 28 1.31 -38.50 18.95
N SER A 29 2.45 -38.26 18.30
CA SER A 29 2.72 -37.04 17.54
C SER A 29 1.77 -37.05 16.36
N ALA A 30 0.61 -36.41 16.54
CA ALA A 30 -0.18 -35.92 15.44
C ALA A 30 0.59 -34.74 14.82
N HIS A 31 1.66 -35.06 14.09
CA HIS A 31 2.07 -34.30 12.93
C HIS A 31 1.00 -34.49 11.85
N ASP A 32 -0.21 -34.04 12.15
CA ASP A 32 -1.27 -33.93 11.15
C ASP A 32 -0.99 -32.66 10.36
N THR A 33 -0.66 -32.90 9.10
CA THR A 33 -0.33 -31.94 8.05
C THR A 33 -1.52 -31.04 7.75
N ALA A 34 -1.88 -30.16 8.69
CA ALA A 34 -2.80 -29.07 8.42
C ALA A 34 -2.08 -28.08 7.51
N VAL A 35 -2.24 -28.26 6.19
CA VAL A 35 -1.91 -27.25 5.19
C VAL A 35 -2.63 -25.98 5.65
N SER A 36 -1.87 -24.99 6.14
CA SER A 36 -2.53 -23.79 6.66
C SER A 36 -3.32 -23.12 5.55
N VAL A 37 -4.51 -22.64 5.90
CA VAL A 37 -5.41 -22.02 4.93
C VAL A 37 -4.73 -20.75 4.39
N PRO A 38 -4.62 -20.58 3.05
CA PRO A 38 -4.06 -19.36 2.50
C PRO A 38 -4.91 -18.15 2.90
N ILE A 39 -4.25 -17.04 3.20
CA ILE A 39 -4.92 -15.77 3.45
C ILE A 39 -5.08 -15.07 2.11
N VAL A 40 -6.33 -14.78 1.75
CA VAL A 40 -6.69 -14.04 0.54
C VAL A 40 -7.30 -12.71 0.96
N LEU A 41 -6.73 -11.61 0.50
CA LEU A 41 -7.25 -10.26 0.70
C LEU A 41 -7.60 -9.66 -0.66
N ALA A 42 -8.86 -9.24 -0.81
CA ALA A 42 -9.26 -8.35 -1.89
C ALA A 42 -9.11 -6.89 -1.43
N SER A 43 -8.60 -6.05 -2.32
CA SER A 43 -8.51 -4.60 -2.14
C SER A 43 -8.74 -3.93 -3.49
N GLY A 44 -9.96 -3.43 -3.72
CA GLY A 44 -10.37 -2.92 -5.03
C GLY A 44 -10.17 -3.96 -6.13
N ASN A 45 -9.33 -3.63 -7.11
CA ASN A 45 -9.02 -4.51 -8.24
C ASN A 45 -7.71 -5.30 -8.06
N LEU A 46 -7.24 -5.38 -6.81
CA LEU A 46 -6.02 -6.07 -6.42
C LEU A 46 -6.33 -7.21 -5.44
N GLY A 47 -5.84 -8.40 -5.76
CA GLY A 47 -5.89 -9.57 -4.90
C GLY A 47 -4.50 -9.89 -4.34
N LEU A 48 -4.41 -10.12 -3.04
CA LEU A 48 -3.18 -10.50 -2.35
C LEU A 48 -3.37 -11.88 -1.73
N VAL A 49 -2.52 -12.84 -2.07
CA VAL A 49 -2.55 -14.20 -1.52
C VAL A 49 -1.24 -14.50 -0.81
N SER A 50 -1.34 -14.95 0.44
CA SER A 50 -0.21 -15.29 1.29
C SER A 50 -0.40 -16.65 1.96
N PHE A 51 0.68 -17.42 2.07
CA PHE A 51 0.76 -18.71 2.76
C PHE A 51 1.55 -18.52 4.06
N PRO A 52 0.88 -18.21 5.18
CA PRO A 52 1.55 -17.81 6.42
C PRO A 52 2.31 -18.95 7.11
N ASP A 53 2.03 -20.21 6.77
CA ASP A 53 2.77 -21.37 7.28
C ASP A 53 4.17 -21.53 6.67
N VAL A 54 4.49 -20.81 5.60
CA VAL A 54 5.82 -20.85 4.99
C VAL A 54 6.63 -19.64 5.46
N PRO A 55 7.83 -19.84 6.05
CA PRO A 55 8.74 -18.76 6.34
C PRO A 55 9.24 -18.05 5.09
N GLY A 56 9.28 -16.73 5.12
CA GLY A 56 9.58 -15.89 3.96
C GLY A 56 8.51 -15.91 2.86
N ARG A 57 8.76 -15.18 1.78
CA ARG A 57 7.88 -15.19 0.59
C ARG A 57 8.05 -16.51 -0.15
N MET A 58 6.97 -17.18 -0.55
CA MET A 58 7.05 -18.37 -1.40
C MET A 58 7.52 -18.02 -2.81
N SER A 59 8.31 -18.90 -3.42
CA SER A 59 8.64 -18.82 -4.84
C SER A 59 7.54 -19.43 -5.71
N ARG A 60 7.55 -19.09 -7.00
CA ARG A 60 6.76 -19.69 -8.06
C ARG A 60 6.94 -21.20 -8.04
N GLU A 61 8.19 -21.65 -7.95
CA GLU A 61 8.56 -23.07 -7.98
C GLU A 61 7.95 -23.81 -6.77
N GLN A 62 8.01 -23.20 -5.57
CA GLN A 62 7.36 -23.74 -4.37
C GLN A 62 5.83 -23.75 -4.49
N ILE A 63 5.23 -22.69 -5.05
CA ILE A 63 3.79 -22.58 -5.26
C ILE A 63 3.31 -23.63 -6.27
N ASP A 64 4.00 -23.78 -7.41
CA ASP A 64 3.65 -24.75 -8.45
C ASP A 64 3.76 -26.19 -7.94
N ALA A 65 4.75 -26.49 -7.08
CA ALA A 65 4.90 -27.81 -6.45
C ALA A 65 3.79 -28.10 -5.43
N ARG A 66 3.41 -27.12 -4.61
CA ARG A 66 2.39 -27.28 -3.55
C ARG A 66 0.97 -27.20 -4.08
N HIS A 67 0.71 -26.37 -5.08
CA HIS A 67 -0.59 -26.09 -5.67
C HIS A 67 -0.51 -26.14 -7.20
N PRO A 68 -0.42 -27.34 -7.79
CA PRO A 68 -0.30 -27.50 -9.23
C PRO A 68 -1.41 -26.74 -9.99
N ALA A 69 -1.02 -26.08 -11.08
CA ALA A 69 -1.88 -25.29 -11.96
C ALA A 69 -2.54 -24.04 -11.35
N LEU A 70 -2.33 -23.70 -10.07
CA LEU A 70 -2.92 -22.49 -9.45
C LEU A 70 -2.55 -21.22 -10.21
N LEU A 71 -1.26 -20.96 -10.40
CA LEU A 71 -0.77 -19.74 -11.06
C LEU A 71 -1.26 -19.64 -12.50
N ARG A 72 -1.26 -20.76 -13.22
CA ARG A 72 -1.74 -20.84 -14.60
C ARG A 72 -3.23 -20.57 -14.70
N THR A 73 -4.03 -21.18 -13.81
CA THR A 73 -5.48 -20.99 -13.74
C THR A 73 -5.84 -19.52 -13.47
N LEU A 74 -5.14 -18.88 -12.54
CA LEU A 74 -5.31 -17.45 -12.27
C LEU A 74 -4.92 -16.60 -13.48
N ALA A 75 -3.75 -16.84 -14.07
CA ALA A 75 -3.25 -16.05 -15.20
C ALA A 75 -4.08 -16.20 -16.48
N ASP A 76 -4.79 -17.31 -16.66
CA ASP A 76 -5.72 -17.53 -17.79
C ASP A 76 -7.16 -17.08 -17.51
N HIS A 77 -7.48 -16.73 -16.26
CA HIS A 77 -8.84 -16.32 -15.91
C HIS A 77 -9.18 -14.97 -16.57
N PRO A 78 -10.33 -14.82 -17.26
CA PRO A 78 -10.65 -13.60 -18.02
C PRO A 78 -10.82 -12.35 -17.14
N GLY A 79 -11.12 -12.53 -15.85
CA GLY A 79 -11.17 -11.43 -14.86
C GLY A 79 -9.80 -11.00 -14.32
N VAL A 80 -8.71 -11.69 -14.67
CA VAL A 80 -7.34 -11.40 -14.23
C VAL A 80 -6.55 -10.79 -15.39
N GLY A 81 -5.90 -9.67 -15.13
CA GLY A 81 -5.04 -8.99 -16.08
C GLY A 81 -3.62 -9.53 -16.02
N PHE A 82 -3.11 -9.73 -14.81
CA PHE A 82 -1.83 -10.39 -14.59
C PHE A 82 -1.68 -10.93 -13.17
N VAL A 83 -0.71 -11.83 -13.00
CA VAL A 83 -0.28 -12.39 -11.72
C VAL A 83 1.21 -12.09 -11.52
N LEU A 84 1.58 -11.48 -10.40
CA LEU A 84 2.97 -11.24 -10.00
C LEU A 84 3.41 -12.26 -8.95
N VAL A 85 4.53 -12.93 -9.20
CA VAL A 85 5.16 -13.92 -8.30
C VAL A 85 6.68 -13.71 -8.24
N ARG A 86 7.35 -14.26 -7.22
CA ARG A 86 8.83 -14.40 -7.22
C ARG A 86 9.20 -15.74 -7.82
N SER A 87 10.04 -15.79 -8.84
CA SER A 87 10.75 -17.00 -9.25
C SER A 87 12.14 -17.04 -8.60
N GLU A 88 12.59 -18.24 -8.24
CA GLU A 88 13.98 -18.45 -7.82
C GLU A 88 14.98 -18.23 -8.96
N ALA A 89 14.61 -18.61 -10.18
CA ALA A 89 15.48 -18.50 -11.36
C ALA A 89 15.46 -17.10 -11.99
N HIS A 90 14.31 -16.41 -11.95
CA HIS A 90 14.07 -15.19 -12.73
C HIS A 90 13.70 -13.97 -11.90
N GLY A 91 13.69 -14.09 -10.57
CA GLY A 91 13.33 -12.98 -9.68
C GLY A 91 11.87 -12.56 -9.84
N ALA A 92 11.57 -11.28 -10.04
CA ALA A 92 10.18 -10.83 -10.18
C ALA A 92 9.59 -11.19 -11.56
N VAL A 93 8.50 -11.97 -11.59
CA VAL A 93 7.87 -12.46 -12.82
C VAL A 93 6.39 -12.13 -12.85
N VAL A 94 5.93 -11.60 -13.97
CA VAL A 94 4.53 -11.34 -14.27
C VAL A 94 4.01 -12.37 -15.26
N LEU A 95 2.96 -13.09 -14.89
CA LEU A 95 2.29 -14.11 -15.69
C LEU A 95 0.98 -13.54 -16.25
N GLY A 96 0.68 -13.87 -17.50
CA GLY A 96 -0.58 -13.55 -18.14
C GLY A 96 -1.12 -14.69 -18.99
N PRO A 97 -2.17 -14.46 -19.78
CA PRO A 97 -2.91 -15.51 -20.47
C PRO A 97 -2.08 -16.19 -21.56
N ARG A 98 -2.46 -17.43 -21.94
CA ARG A 98 -1.83 -18.20 -23.02
C ARG A 98 -0.31 -18.36 -22.90
N GLY A 99 0.19 -18.54 -21.69
CA GLY A 99 1.63 -18.73 -21.42
C GLY A 99 2.45 -17.43 -21.42
N ALA A 100 1.83 -16.25 -21.51
CA ALA A 100 2.56 -14.99 -21.47
C ALA A 100 3.32 -14.82 -20.16
N GLU A 101 4.56 -14.36 -20.25
CA GLU A 101 5.45 -14.13 -19.12
C GLU A 101 6.29 -12.86 -19.36
N HIS A 102 6.49 -12.05 -18.34
CA HIS A 102 7.40 -10.91 -18.36
C HIS A 102 8.28 -10.94 -17.11
N ARG A 103 9.59 -11.11 -17.32
CA ARG A 103 10.63 -11.16 -16.29
C ARG A 103 11.11 -9.76 -16.02
N LEU A 104 10.71 -9.19 -14.88
CA LEU A 104 10.92 -7.77 -14.60
C LEU A 104 12.38 -7.44 -14.34
N ASP A 105 13.21 -8.38 -13.88
CA ASP A 105 14.60 -8.08 -13.54
C ASP A 105 15.49 -7.99 -14.79
N THR A 106 15.17 -8.74 -15.84
CA THR A 106 15.90 -8.75 -17.12
C THR A 106 15.20 -7.97 -18.23
N GLY A 107 13.90 -7.69 -18.09
CA GLY A 107 13.04 -7.12 -19.15
C GLY A 107 12.65 -8.13 -20.24
N GLU A 108 12.97 -9.42 -20.07
CA GLU A 108 12.64 -10.45 -21.05
C GLU A 108 11.13 -10.76 -21.05
N VAL A 109 10.55 -10.86 -22.25
CA VAL A 109 9.13 -11.14 -22.45
C VAL A 109 8.96 -12.40 -23.30
N LEU A 110 8.18 -13.35 -22.80
CA LEU A 110 7.70 -14.51 -23.54
C LEU A 110 6.24 -14.25 -23.96
N GLY A 111 5.99 -14.21 -25.26
CA GLY A 111 4.69 -13.82 -25.82
C GLY A 111 4.48 -12.31 -25.76
N THR A 112 3.28 -11.87 -25.36
CA THR A 112 2.96 -10.45 -25.18
C THR A 112 2.97 -10.11 -23.71
N SER A 113 3.67 -9.04 -23.32
CA SER A 113 3.72 -8.60 -21.93
C SER A 113 2.32 -8.33 -21.38
N PRO A 114 1.93 -8.93 -20.24
CA PRO A 114 0.64 -8.65 -19.61
C PRO A 114 0.50 -7.19 -19.16
N LEU A 115 1.62 -6.48 -19.03
CA LEU A 115 1.65 -5.09 -18.55
C LEU A 115 1.39 -4.05 -19.64
N THR A 116 1.45 -4.42 -20.92
CA THR A 116 1.36 -3.46 -22.05
C THR A 116 0.11 -2.60 -22.01
N VAL A 117 -1.02 -3.15 -21.56
CA VAL A 117 -2.31 -2.42 -21.53
C VAL A 117 -2.40 -1.36 -20.43
N PHE A 118 -1.46 -1.35 -19.46
CA PHE A 118 -1.50 -0.47 -18.29
C PHE A 118 -0.66 0.81 -18.45
N GLY A 119 0.03 0.99 -19.58
CA GLY A 119 0.77 2.20 -19.90
C GLY A 119 2.23 2.23 -19.46
N PRO A 120 2.97 3.30 -19.81
CA PRO A 120 4.44 3.36 -19.78
C PRO A 120 5.09 3.31 -18.39
N GLY A 121 4.33 3.45 -17.29
CA GLY A 121 4.83 3.32 -15.93
C GLY A 121 4.56 1.97 -15.25
N ALA A 122 3.80 1.08 -15.90
CA ALA A 122 3.29 -0.14 -15.27
C ALA A 122 4.41 -1.09 -14.83
N GLU A 123 5.40 -1.32 -15.69
CA GLU A 123 6.52 -2.20 -15.39
C GLU A 123 7.31 -1.73 -14.16
N ALA A 124 7.66 -0.45 -14.11
CA ALA A 124 8.38 0.14 -12.98
C ALA A 124 7.55 0.06 -11.69
N ALA A 125 6.24 0.31 -11.75
CA ALA A 125 5.34 0.22 -10.61
C ALA A 125 5.26 -1.22 -10.06
N VAL A 126 5.09 -2.22 -10.94
CA VAL A 126 5.03 -3.63 -10.55
C VAL A 126 6.38 -4.13 -10.03
N ARG A 127 7.49 -3.73 -10.68
CA ARG A 127 8.85 -4.07 -10.22
C ARG A 127 9.09 -3.52 -8.82
N ARG A 128 8.73 -2.25 -8.55
CA ARG A 128 8.85 -1.65 -7.21
C ARG A 128 8.07 -2.46 -6.18
N THR A 129 6.82 -2.82 -6.47
CA THR A 129 5.99 -3.63 -5.56
C THR A 129 6.61 -5.00 -5.29
N ALA A 130 7.20 -5.64 -6.29
CA ALA A 130 7.86 -6.94 -6.13
C ALA A 130 9.04 -6.93 -5.16
N HIS A 131 9.68 -5.78 -4.95
CA HIS A 131 10.84 -5.60 -4.07
C HIS A 131 10.48 -5.28 -2.61
N PHE A 132 9.19 -5.09 -2.30
CA PHE A 132 8.79 -4.88 -0.92
C PHE A 132 8.94 -6.17 -0.10
N ARG A 133 9.55 -6.04 1.10
CA ARG A 133 9.75 -7.15 2.02
C ARG A 133 8.43 -7.83 2.42
N ASN A 134 7.35 -7.06 2.46
CA ASN A 134 6.00 -7.51 2.81
C ASN A 134 5.11 -7.75 1.58
N ALA A 135 5.67 -7.87 0.37
CA ALA A 135 4.89 -8.29 -0.80
C ALA A 135 4.26 -9.68 -0.55
N PRO A 136 3.01 -9.90 -1.01
CA PRO A 136 2.36 -11.21 -0.88
C PRO A 136 3.07 -12.26 -1.71
N ASP A 137 2.77 -13.54 -1.47
CA ASP A 137 3.32 -14.62 -2.27
C ASP A 137 2.84 -14.51 -3.72
N ILE A 138 1.55 -14.25 -3.89
CA ILE A 138 0.91 -13.98 -5.17
C ILE A 138 0.18 -12.64 -5.10
N MET A 139 0.47 -11.75 -6.04
CA MET A 139 -0.30 -10.53 -6.25
C MET A 139 -1.06 -10.68 -7.57
N VAL A 140 -2.36 -10.45 -7.56
CA VAL A 140 -3.25 -10.57 -8.72
C VAL A 140 -3.82 -9.21 -9.04
N ASN A 141 -3.60 -8.72 -10.25
CA ASN A 141 -4.29 -7.53 -10.73
C ASN A 141 -5.42 -7.96 -11.65
N SER A 142 -6.59 -7.36 -11.48
CA SER A 142 -7.73 -7.63 -12.35
C SER A 142 -7.44 -7.29 -13.82
N ALA A 143 -8.29 -7.79 -14.72
CA ALA A 143 -8.29 -7.36 -16.11
C ALA A 143 -8.69 -5.87 -16.23
N TYR A 144 -8.12 -5.21 -17.24
CA TYR A 144 -8.35 -3.80 -17.55
C TYR A 144 -8.85 -3.64 -18.98
N HIS A 145 -9.92 -2.88 -19.17
CA HIS A 145 -10.47 -2.56 -20.48
C HIS A 145 -10.13 -1.13 -20.89
N PRO A 146 -9.04 -0.90 -21.67
CA PRO A 146 -8.51 0.44 -21.93
C PRO A 146 -9.51 1.36 -22.63
N ALA A 147 -10.29 0.85 -23.58
CA ALA A 147 -11.27 1.66 -24.29
C ALA A 147 -12.47 2.12 -23.44
N ARG A 148 -12.67 1.53 -22.25
CA ARG A 148 -13.74 1.95 -21.31
C ARG A 148 -13.18 2.58 -20.03
N GLY A 149 -11.88 2.50 -19.79
CA GLY A 149 -11.30 2.93 -18.52
C GLY A 149 -11.74 2.08 -17.32
N THR A 150 -12.25 0.86 -17.53
CA THR A 150 -12.83 0.03 -16.45
C THR A 150 -11.93 -1.13 -16.05
N VAL A 151 -11.92 -1.44 -14.76
CA VAL A 151 -11.28 -2.63 -14.16
C VAL A 151 -12.33 -3.55 -13.54
N HIS A 152 -11.96 -4.79 -13.21
CA HIS A 152 -12.84 -5.65 -12.41
C HIS A 152 -12.48 -5.53 -10.92
N ALA A 153 -13.45 -5.12 -10.10
CA ALA A 153 -13.28 -5.16 -8.65
C ALA A 153 -13.34 -6.62 -8.16
N PHE A 154 -12.49 -6.97 -7.21
CA PHE A 154 -12.55 -8.24 -6.47
C PHE A 154 -13.36 -8.12 -5.17
N GLU A 155 -13.81 -6.92 -4.82
CA GLU A 155 -14.65 -6.62 -3.67
C GLU A 155 -16.06 -6.17 -4.10
N GLU A 156 -17.01 -6.20 -3.18
CA GLU A 156 -18.41 -5.82 -3.42
C GLU A 156 -18.65 -4.30 -3.44
N GLN A 157 -17.58 -3.50 -3.39
CA GLN A 157 -17.66 -2.04 -3.40
C GLN A 157 -17.77 -1.50 -4.83
N ILE A 158 -18.48 -0.37 -4.97
CA ILE A 158 -18.68 0.29 -6.27
C ILE A 158 -17.38 0.96 -6.74
N GLY A 159 -16.58 1.48 -5.81
CA GLY A 159 -15.26 2.04 -6.08
C GLY A 159 -14.18 0.96 -6.05
N SER A 160 -13.12 1.16 -6.82
CA SER A 160 -11.97 0.27 -6.87
C SER A 160 -10.67 1.07 -6.81
N HIS A 161 -9.66 0.52 -6.14
CA HIS A 161 -8.34 1.12 -6.00
C HIS A 161 -7.24 0.07 -5.83
N GLY A 162 -6.00 0.52 -5.72
CA GLY A 162 -4.86 -0.28 -5.25
C GLY A 162 -4.17 -1.11 -6.33
N GLY A 163 -4.91 -1.56 -7.35
CA GLY A 163 -4.34 -2.16 -8.55
C GLY A 163 -4.00 -1.16 -9.64
N LEU A 164 -3.56 -1.67 -10.78
CA LEU A 164 -3.32 -0.90 -12.01
C LEU A 164 -4.56 -0.88 -12.90
N GLY A 165 -4.64 0.19 -13.70
CA GLY A 165 -5.67 0.38 -14.72
C GLY A 165 -6.86 1.21 -14.24
N GLY A 166 -7.60 1.75 -15.21
CA GLY A 166 -8.75 2.61 -15.01
C GLY A 166 -8.41 4.04 -14.64
N GLU A 167 -9.41 4.79 -14.18
CA GLU A 167 -9.29 6.23 -13.92
C GLU A 167 -8.27 6.59 -12.82
N GLN A 168 -7.99 5.66 -11.89
CA GLN A 168 -6.93 5.83 -10.88
C GLN A 168 -5.53 6.04 -11.49
N GLY A 169 -5.33 5.69 -12.78
CA GLY A 169 -4.11 5.95 -13.52
C GLY A 169 -3.94 7.40 -14.00
N HIS A 170 -4.92 8.28 -13.77
CA HIS A 170 -4.91 9.68 -14.23
C HIS A 170 -4.98 10.68 -13.08
N PRO A 171 -4.04 10.66 -12.12
CA PRO A 171 -4.00 11.64 -11.05
C PRO A 171 -3.63 13.03 -11.60
N PHE A 172 -4.09 14.09 -10.92
CA PHE A 172 -3.63 15.45 -11.15
C PHE A 172 -3.22 16.09 -9.83
N LEU A 173 -2.27 17.03 -9.92
CA LEU A 173 -1.86 17.87 -8.79
C LEU A 173 -2.18 19.32 -9.16
N LEU A 174 -2.98 19.99 -8.33
CA LEU A 174 -3.23 21.42 -8.40
C LEU A 174 -2.40 22.10 -7.30
N TRP A 175 -1.62 23.11 -7.65
CA TRP A 175 -0.75 23.80 -6.68
C TRP A 175 -0.73 25.33 -6.88
N PRO A 176 -0.42 26.11 -5.83
CA PRO A 176 -0.24 27.56 -5.94
C PRO A 176 0.92 27.95 -6.85
N ALA A 177 0.69 28.88 -7.79
CA ALA A 177 1.69 29.31 -8.77
C ALA A 177 2.91 30.05 -8.17
N GLY A 178 2.82 30.50 -6.91
CA GLY A 178 3.92 31.15 -6.20
C GLY A 178 4.96 30.17 -5.63
N LEU A 179 4.66 28.87 -5.63
CA LEU A 179 5.58 27.82 -5.17
C LEU A 179 6.40 27.27 -6.33
N THR A 180 7.58 26.74 -6.01
CA THR A 180 8.43 26.08 -7.00
C THR A 180 7.66 24.97 -7.71
N PRO A 181 7.74 24.84 -9.06
CA PRO A 181 7.09 23.75 -9.78
C PRO A 181 7.39 22.36 -9.17
N PRO A 182 6.43 21.42 -9.21
CA PRO A 182 6.60 20.11 -8.55
C PRO A 182 7.80 19.33 -9.10
N VAL A 183 8.03 19.39 -10.41
CA VAL A 183 9.17 18.78 -11.12
C VAL A 183 9.71 19.73 -12.18
N ALA A 184 10.88 19.43 -12.74
CA ALA A 184 11.44 20.22 -13.84
C ALA A 184 10.58 20.05 -15.11
N ALA A 185 10.74 20.98 -16.06
CA ALA A 185 10.02 20.89 -17.33
C ALA A 185 10.40 19.61 -18.09
N GLY A 186 9.40 18.82 -18.47
CA GLY A 186 9.58 17.55 -19.18
C GLY A 186 9.77 16.32 -18.28
N GLU A 187 9.79 16.49 -16.96
CA GLU A 187 9.79 15.38 -16.01
C GLU A 187 8.36 15.03 -15.56
N GLU A 188 8.17 13.79 -15.11
CA GLU A 188 6.90 13.31 -14.55
C GLU A 188 7.04 13.00 -13.07
N LEU A 189 5.98 13.31 -12.30
CA LEU A 189 5.91 12.99 -10.89
C LEU A 189 5.35 11.57 -10.72
N VAL A 190 6.20 10.63 -10.31
CA VAL A 190 5.85 9.21 -10.21
C VAL A 190 5.81 8.75 -8.75
N GLY A 191 4.61 8.37 -8.31
CA GLY A 191 4.40 7.73 -7.02
C GLY A 191 4.41 8.67 -5.81
N ALA A 192 3.88 8.15 -4.71
CA ALA A 192 3.65 8.94 -3.49
C ALA A 192 4.93 9.49 -2.85
N GLU A 193 6.08 8.83 -3.01
CA GLU A 193 7.35 9.28 -2.44
C GLU A 193 7.83 10.59 -3.07
N GLN A 194 7.72 10.72 -4.40
CA GLN A 194 8.09 11.95 -5.08
C GLN A 194 7.11 13.07 -4.73
N VAL A 195 5.80 12.77 -4.73
CA VAL A 195 4.76 13.71 -4.27
C VAL A 195 5.06 14.20 -2.85
N HIS A 196 5.42 13.29 -1.94
CA HIS A 196 5.75 13.64 -0.56
C HIS A 196 6.93 14.63 -0.50
N ARG A 197 8.00 14.41 -1.26
CA ARG A 197 9.15 15.33 -1.30
C ARG A 197 8.76 16.72 -1.80
N VAL A 198 7.89 16.79 -2.81
CA VAL A 198 7.35 18.06 -3.31
C VAL A 198 6.55 18.78 -2.22
N LEU A 199 5.62 18.07 -1.58
CA LEU A 199 4.81 18.64 -0.50
C LEU A 199 5.67 19.10 0.69
N ARG A 200 6.70 18.34 1.07
CA ARG A 200 7.65 18.73 2.12
C ARG A 200 8.42 20.00 1.77
N ARG A 201 8.95 20.10 0.56
CA ARG A 201 9.64 21.30 0.06
C ARG A 201 8.71 22.51 0.10
N TRP A 202 7.46 22.35 -0.35
CA TRP A 202 6.47 23.44 -0.32
C TRP A 202 6.09 23.92 1.07
N LEU A 203 6.07 23.04 2.07
CA LEU A 203 5.89 23.44 3.46
C LEU A 203 7.03 24.36 3.92
N GLU A 204 8.26 24.05 3.55
CA GLU A 204 9.44 24.87 3.85
C GLU A 204 9.43 26.21 3.08
N GLU A 205 9.01 26.22 1.81
CA GLU A 205 8.86 27.44 1.01
C GLU A 205 7.77 28.37 1.56
N ALA A 206 6.64 27.82 1.99
CA ALA A 206 5.48 28.59 2.43
C ALA A 206 5.63 29.15 3.85
N TYR A 207 6.24 28.39 4.77
CA TYR A 207 6.31 28.74 6.19
C TYR A 207 7.73 29.03 6.69
N GLY A 208 8.76 28.88 5.84
CA GLY A 208 10.15 28.92 6.26
C GLY A 208 10.56 27.68 7.06
N PRO A 209 11.85 27.55 7.45
CA PRO A 209 12.29 26.48 8.32
C PRO A 209 11.48 26.51 9.62
N GLN A 210 10.89 25.37 9.97
CA GLN A 210 10.14 25.23 11.22
C GLN A 210 11.14 25.30 12.37
N VAL A 211 11.32 26.49 12.94
CA VAL A 211 12.03 26.69 14.19
C VAL A 211 11.07 26.23 15.30
N PRO A 212 11.47 25.35 16.22
CA PRO A 212 10.64 25.04 17.38
C PRO A 212 10.28 26.34 18.09
N ASP A 213 9.00 26.54 18.40
CA ASP A 213 8.58 27.71 19.17
C ASP A 213 9.37 27.74 20.48
N ARG A 214 10.01 28.88 20.77
CA ARG A 214 10.84 29.02 21.99
C ARG A 214 10.04 28.75 23.27
N GLU A 215 8.72 28.93 23.24
CA GLU A 215 7.83 28.56 24.36
C GLU A 215 7.72 27.04 24.55
N THR A 216 7.73 26.24 23.49
CA THR A 216 7.68 24.78 23.57
C THR A 216 9.05 24.20 23.95
N ALA A 217 10.13 24.76 23.41
CA ALA A 217 11.50 24.37 23.78
C ALA A 217 11.85 24.73 25.24
N ALA A 218 11.43 25.90 25.71
CA ALA A 218 11.61 26.29 27.12
C ALA A 218 10.75 25.43 28.06
N ALA A 219 9.55 25.00 27.64
CA ALA A 219 8.73 24.09 28.43
C ALA A 219 9.36 22.70 28.54
N GLU A 220 9.94 22.15 27.47
CA GLU A 220 10.64 20.87 27.50
C GLU A 220 11.94 20.92 28.32
N GLU A 221 12.71 22.02 28.24
CA GLU A 221 13.90 22.24 29.09
C GLU A 221 13.52 22.40 30.57
N THR A 222 12.40 23.06 30.88
CA THR A 222 11.91 23.25 32.25
C THR A 222 11.40 21.95 32.87
N TYR A 223 10.74 21.08 32.07
CA TYR A 223 10.33 19.75 32.53
C TYR A 223 11.53 18.80 32.70
N ALA A 224 12.56 18.91 31.86
CA ALA A 224 13.78 18.12 31.99
C ALA A 224 14.61 18.53 33.23
N SER A 225 14.76 19.83 33.51
CA SER A 225 15.50 20.30 34.69
C SER A 225 14.76 20.01 36.00
N ALA A 226 13.41 20.04 35.99
CA ALA A 226 12.60 19.70 37.17
C ALA A 226 12.61 18.20 37.50
N ALA A 227 12.88 17.33 36.53
CA ALA A 227 13.00 15.89 36.74
C ALA A 227 14.38 15.48 37.32
N GLU A 228 15.42 16.28 37.10
CA GLU A 228 16.77 16.04 37.64
C GLU A 228 16.95 16.53 39.09
N ASP A 229 16.17 17.53 39.52
CA ASP A 229 16.20 18.10 40.89
C ASP A 229 15.16 17.51 41.86
N ALA A 230 14.38 16.51 41.44
CA ALA A 230 13.43 15.82 42.31
C ALA A 230 14.18 14.88 43.28
N PRO A 231 14.03 15.01 44.62
CA PRO A 231 14.60 14.04 45.54
C PRO A 231 13.96 12.66 45.31
N ALA A 232 14.77 11.60 45.36
CA ALA A 232 14.31 10.22 45.20
C ALA A 232 13.18 9.90 46.19
N ALA A 233 11.94 9.89 45.68
CA ALA A 233 10.80 9.45 46.45
C ALA A 233 10.82 7.91 46.55
N GLU A 234 10.80 7.43 47.79
CA GLU A 234 10.66 6.01 48.12
C GLU A 234 9.45 5.38 47.43
N GLN A 235 9.65 4.18 46.88
CA GLN A 235 8.58 3.40 46.27
C GLN A 235 7.54 2.98 47.33
N PRO A 236 6.24 3.25 47.13
CA PRO A 236 5.22 2.65 47.98
C PRO A 236 5.00 1.19 47.58
N VAL A 237 4.91 0.37 48.61
CA VAL A 237 4.62 -1.05 48.60
C VAL A 237 3.23 -1.31 48.00
N ALA A 238 3.14 -2.36 47.18
CA ALA A 238 1.89 -2.84 46.59
C ALA A 238 0.95 -3.42 47.66
N GLU A 239 -0.26 -2.87 47.77
CA GLU A 239 -1.42 -3.58 48.31
C GLU A 239 -2.61 -3.44 47.37
N GLY A 240 -3.13 -4.59 46.95
CA GLY A 240 -4.21 -4.68 45.97
C GLY A 240 -5.56 -4.27 46.51
N ARG A 241 -6.46 -3.88 45.60
CA ARG A 241 -7.90 -4.11 45.71
C ARG A 241 -8.58 -3.93 44.36
N SER A 242 -9.55 -4.81 44.16
CA SER A 242 -10.34 -5.11 42.98
C SER A 242 -11.12 -3.91 42.42
N ALA A 243 -11.24 -3.83 41.10
CA ALA A 243 -12.13 -2.91 40.41
C ALA A 243 -13.30 -3.69 39.78
N GLU A 244 -14.46 -3.64 40.43
CA GLU A 244 -15.78 -3.84 39.82
C GLU A 244 -16.34 -2.47 39.40
N GLY A 245 -17.15 -2.46 38.33
CA GLY A 245 -18.22 -1.49 38.13
C GLY A 245 -17.92 -0.33 37.18
N ALA A 246 -18.19 -0.53 35.89
CA ALA A 246 -18.45 0.55 34.96
C ALA A 246 -19.81 1.19 35.26
N THR A 247 -19.88 2.52 35.30
CA THR A 247 -21.15 3.27 35.18
C THR A 247 -21.00 4.40 34.18
N ASP A 248 -22.09 4.60 33.44
CA ASP A 248 -22.25 5.43 32.26
C ASP A 248 -22.03 6.92 32.50
N ALA A 249 -21.44 7.60 31.51
CA ALA A 249 -21.53 9.05 31.34
C ALA A 249 -21.87 9.37 29.87
N GLU A 250 -23.06 9.95 29.69
CA GLU A 250 -23.68 10.36 28.45
C GLU A 250 -22.90 11.50 27.76
N VAL A 251 -22.84 11.46 26.42
CA VAL A 251 -22.32 12.53 25.55
C VAL A 251 -23.51 13.23 24.87
N PRO A 252 -23.63 14.56 24.89
CA PRO A 252 -24.78 15.25 24.28
C PRO A 252 -24.75 15.18 22.74
N VAL A 253 -25.92 14.92 22.18
CA VAL A 253 -26.22 14.89 20.75
C VAL A 253 -26.49 16.32 20.25
N ASP A 254 -25.69 16.80 19.29
CA ASP A 254 -25.97 18.03 18.55
C ASP A 254 -26.93 17.75 17.39
N THR A 255 -27.88 18.66 17.22
CA THR A 255 -29.10 18.52 16.44
C THR A 255 -29.04 19.32 15.13
N GLY A 256 -28.97 18.60 14.01
CA GLY A 256 -29.64 18.93 12.73
C GLY A 256 -29.01 19.99 11.80
N PRO A 257 -28.96 19.75 10.47
CA PRO A 257 -28.52 20.76 9.50
C PRO A 257 -29.66 21.68 9.03
N SER A 258 -29.37 22.98 8.95
CA SER A 258 -30.26 24.01 8.37
C SER A 258 -30.21 24.03 6.83
N LYS A 259 -31.37 24.25 6.19
CA LYS A 259 -31.59 24.18 4.74
C LYS A 259 -31.37 25.52 4.01
N ALA A 260 -30.56 25.43 2.94
CA ALA A 260 -30.74 25.91 1.56
C ALA A 260 -30.95 27.40 1.18
N SER A 261 -30.08 27.85 0.27
CA SER A 261 -30.31 28.71 -0.90
C SER A 261 -29.01 28.68 -1.73
N GLY A 262 -28.88 28.52 -3.05
CA GLY A 262 -29.78 28.47 -4.19
C GLY A 262 -28.95 28.91 -5.41
N ALA A 263 -28.66 28.00 -6.36
CA ALA A 263 -28.29 28.20 -7.79
C ALA A 263 -27.39 27.06 -8.31
N ALA A 264 -28.01 25.96 -8.75
CA ALA A 264 -27.31 24.93 -9.51
C ALA A 264 -27.07 25.42 -10.94
N ARG A 265 -25.80 25.63 -11.32
CA ARG A 265 -25.41 25.73 -12.73
C ARG A 265 -25.24 24.31 -13.26
N THR A 266 -25.96 23.99 -14.33
CA THR A 266 -25.79 22.76 -15.09
C THR A 266 -24.40 22.72 -15.71
N VAL A 267 -23.59 21.73 -15.34
CA VAL A 267 -22.32 21.42 -15.99
C VAL A 267 -22.62 20.42 -17.11
N PRO A 268 -22.17 20.65 -18.36
CA PRO A 268 -22.40 19.68 -19.43
C PRO A 268 -21.60 18.40 -19.15
N ASP A 269 -22.20 17.27 -19.49
CA ASP A 269 -21.67 15.91 -19.36
C ASP A 269 -20.45 15.75 -20.28
N SER A 270 -19.25 16.08 -19.80
CA SER A 270 -18.01 15.92 -20.57
C SER A 270 -17.53 14.47 -20.44
N ARG A 271 -18.09 13.59 -21.27
CA ARG A 271 -17.55 12.24 -21.42
C ARG A 271 -16.24 12.31 -22.22
N TRP A 272 -15.18 11.81 -21.61
CA TRP A 272 -13.86 11.63 -22.21
C TRP A 272 -13.95 10.73 -23.45
N ASP A 273 -13.28 11.12 -24.54
CA ASP A 273 -13.42 10.51 -25.88
C ASP A 273 -12.47 9.32 -26.14
N GLY A 274 -11.69 8.92 -25.15
CA GLY A 274 -10.82 7.74 -25.24
C GLY A 274 -9.51 7.98 -26.01
N ALA A 275 -9.14 9.22 -26.30
CA ALA A 275 -7.79 9.54 -26.75
C ALA A 275 -6.77 9.31 -25.60
N PRO A 276 -5.55 8.81 -25.88
CA PRO A 276 -4.49 8.82 -24.88
C PRO A 276 -4.24 10.28 -24.50
N ALA A 277 -4.36 10.58 -23.21
CA ALA A 277 -4.09 11.93 -22.71
C ALA A 277 -2.67 12.32 -23.14
N ALA A 278 -2.56 13.43 -23.88
CA ALA A 278 -1.28 14.10 -24.06
C ALA A 278 -0.69 14.40 -22.66
N PRO A 279 0.66 14.43 -22.53
CA PRO A 279 1.30 14.75 -21.26
C PRO A 279 0.72 16.06 -20.70
N PHE A 280 0.39 16.01 -19.41
CA PHE A 280 -0.13 17.09 -18.55
C PHE A 280 -0.30 18.46 -19.23
N THR A 281 -1.55 18.88 -19.45
CA THR A 281 -1.79 20.29 -19.81
C THR A 281 -1.60 21.16 -18.57
N VAL A 282 -0.49 21.91 -18.52
CA VAL A 282 -0.28 22.98 -17.53
C VAL A 282 -1.29 24.09 -17.80
N VAL A 283 -2.40 24.11 -17.05
CA VAL A 283 -3.33 25.26 -17.07
C VAL A 283 -2.87 26.26 -16.02
N SER A 284 -1.89 27.09 -16.39
CA SER A 284 -1.63 28.33 -15.66
C SER A 284 -2.76 29.33 -15.94
N ARG A 285 -3.31 29.96 -14.88
CA ARG A 285 -4.18 31.12 -15.08
C ARG A 285 -3.34 32.27 -15.61
N VAL A 286 -3.58 32.66 -16.86
CA VAL A 286 -3.25 34.02 -17.33
C VAL A 286 -3.98 34.99 -16.40
N VAL A 287 -3.21 35.79 -15.65
CA VAL A 287 -3.75 36.89 -14.87
C VAL A 287 -4.40 37.86 -15.85
N PRO A 288 -5.71 38.19 -15.73
CA PRO A 288 -6.32 39.15 -16.62
C PRO A 288 -5.68 40.53 -16.40
N ASP A 289 -5.16 41.10 -17.48
CA ASP A 289 -4.68 42.48 -17.53
C ASP A 289 -5.83 43.42 -17.13
N LYS A 290 -5.69 44.09 -15.98
CA LYS A 290 -6.65 45.07 -15.48
C LYS A 290 -6.34 46.48 -15.98
N THR A 291 -5.82 46.62 -17.20
CA THR A 291 -5.75 47.91 -17.89
C THR A 291 -6.63 47.92 -19.15
N ARG A 292 -7.95 48.02 -18.93
CA ARG A 292 -8.89 48.66 -19.84
C ARG A 292 -10.00 49.36 -19.06
#